data_AF-O52709-F1
#
_entry.id   AF-O52709-F1
#
_cell.length_a   1.000
_cell.length_b   1.000
_cell.length_c   1.000
_cell.angle_alpha   90.00
_cell.angle_beta   90.00
_cell.angle_gamma   90.00
#
_symmetry.space_group_name_H-M   'P 1'
#
loop_
_entity.id
_entity.type
_entity.pdbx_description
1 polymer ?
#
loop_
_entity_poly.entity_id
_entity_poly.type
_entity_poly.pdbx_seq_one_letter_code
_entity_poly.pdbx_strand_id
1 'polypeptide(L)'
;MIITSERISLKLLLTAEALTDREVMGLIRRAGEFKQGAKWHPEERQYFATNLFFENSTRTHKSFEVAEKKLGLEVIEFEASRSSVHKGETLYDTVLTIQYERCRQLV
;
A
#
# COMPACT_ATOMS: atom_id res chain seq x y z
N MET A 1 27.46 20.82 3.83
CA MET A 1 26.32 20.92 2.90
C MET A 1 25.55 19.62 2.99
N ILE A 2 24.32 19.66 3.51
CA ILE A 2 23.54 18.51 3.96
C ILE A 2 22.87 17.87 2.74
N ILE A 3 23.16 16.60 2.45
CA ILE A 3 22.44 15.82 1.43
C ILE A 3 21.09 15.44 2.05
N THR A 4 20.08 16.27 1.82
CA THR A 4 18.72 16.10 2.32
C THR A 4 18.04 14.93 1.61
N SER A 5 17.65 13.93 2.39
CA SER A 5 16.72 12.82 2.09
C SER A 5 15.82 13.06 0.86
N GLU A 6 16.08 12.35 -0.24
CA GLU A 6 15.13 12.25 -1.35
C GLU A 6 13.97 11.34 -0.93
N ARG A 7 12.98 11.91 -0.25
CA ARG A 7 11.73 11.19 -0.01
C ARG A 7 10.96 11.09 -1.32
N ILE A 8 10.87 9.88 -1.87
CA ILE A 8 9.96 9.57 -2.97
C ILE A 8 8.54 9.52 -2.41
N SER A 9 7.61 10.19 -3.09
CA SER A 9 6.16 10.11 -2.85
C SER A 9 5.50 9.70 -4.16
N LEU A 10 5.05 8.44 -4.23
CA LEU A 10 4.26 7.93 -5.34
C LEU A 10 2.78 7.98 -4.94
N LYS A 11 1.95 8.61 -5.76
CA LYS A 11 0.49 8.59 -5.56
C LYS A 11 -0.11 7.26 -6.00
N LEU A 12 0.37 6.72 -7.12
CA LEU A 12 -0.07 5.46 -7.72
C LEU A 12 1.14 4.77 -8.35
N LEU A 13 1.28 3.46 -8.15
CA LEU A 13 2.28 2.62 -8.80
C LEU A 13 1.56 1.54 -9.60
N LEU A 14 1.41 1.77 -10.91
CA LEU A 14 0.70 0.86 -11.81
C LEU A 14 1.66 0.00 -12.67
N THR A 15 2.81 0.56 -13.04
CA THR A 15 3.85 -0.12 -13.80
C THR A 15 5.23 0.34 -13.33
N ALA A 16 6.22 -0.55 -13.40
CA ALA A 16 7.62 -0.21 -13.16
C ALA A 16 8.18 0.76 -14.22
N GLU A 17 7.61 0.78 -15.43
CA GLU A 17 8.04 1.66 -16.54
C GLU A 17 7.73 3.13 -16.26
N ALA A 18 6.81 3.41 -15.34
CA ALA A 18 6.48 4.77 -14.91
C ALA A 18 7.52 5.35 -13.94
N LEU A 19 8.49 4.55 -13.49
CA LEU A 19 9.51 4.97 -12.55
C LEU A 19 10.79 5.37 -13.29
N THR A 20 11.34 6.52 -12.89
CA THR A 20 12.70 6.90 -13.27
C THR A 20 13.74 6.07 -12.52
N ASP A 21 14.96 5.96 -13.07
CA ASP A 21 16.07 5.29 -12.39
C ASP A 21 16.33 5.86 -10.98
N ARG A 22 16.16 7.18 -10.81
CA ARG A 22 16.30 7.83 -9.51
C ARG A 22 15.25 7.34 -8.51
N GLU A 23 14.00 7.19 -8.96
CA GLU A 23 12.92 6.68 -8.12
C GLU A 23 13.13 5.21 -7.77
N VAL A 24 13.49 4.37 -8.74
CA VAL A 24 13.82 2.96 -8.50
C VAL A 24 14.94 2.85 -7.46
N MET A 25 16.03 3.59 -7.65
CA MET A 25 17.16 3.56 -6.73
C MET A 25 16.80 4.10 -5.34
N GLY A 26 15.94 5.10 -5.24
CA GLY A 26 15.46 5.58 -3.94
C GLY A 26 14.54 4.59 -3.23
N LEU A 27 13.69 3.85 -3.95
CA LEU A 27 12.89 2.76 -3.39
C LEU A 27 13.78 1.63 -2.84
N ILE A 28 14.81 1.24 -3.60
CA ILE A 28 15.78 0.22 -3.17
C ILE A 28 16.54 0.65 -1.90
N ARG A 29 17.02 1.90 -1.86
CA ARG A 29 17.66 2.45 -0.67
C ARG A 29 16.74 2.41 0.55
N ARG A 30 15.49 2.87 0.39
CA ARG A 30 14.48 2.86 1.46
C ARG A 30 14.15 1.46 1.94
N ALA A 31 14.04 0.48 1.04
CA ALA A 31 13.88 -0.92 1.42
C ALA A 31 15.07 -1.41 2.27
N GLY A 32 16.29 -1.00 1.93
CA GLY A 32 17.50 -1.24 2.72
C GLY A 32 17.45 -0.63 4.13
N GLU A 33 16.96 0.59 4.26
CA GLU A 33 16.77 1.28 5.56
C GLU A 33 15.79 0.50 6.45
N PHE A 34 14.62 0.12 5.93
CA PHE A 34 13.65 -0.69 6.67
C PHE A 34 14.19 -2.07 7.04
N LYS A 35 15.00 -2.68 6.16
CA LYS A 35 15.69 -3.94 6.48
C LYS A 35 16.67 -3.77 7.65
N GLN A 36 17.26 -2.59 7.82
CA GLN A 36 18.15 -2.25 8.95
C GLN A 36 17.40 -1.77 10.20
N GLY A 37 16.06 -1.79 10.20
CA GLY A 37 15.24 -1.43 11.35
C GLY A 37 14.79 0.03 11.39
N ALA A 38 14.85 0.76 10.27
CA ALA A 38 14.21 2.06 10.17
C ALA A 38 12.72 1.98 10.53
N LYS A 39 12.20 3.04 11.14
CA LYS A 39 10.80 3.16 11.52
C LYS A 39 10.13 4.29 10.76
N TRP A 40 8.92 4.05 10.29
CA TRP A 40 8.08 5.10 9.75
C TRP A 40 7.42 5.87 10.88
N HIS A 41 7.44 7.19 10.80
CA HIS A 41 6.81 8.09 11.75
C HIS A 41 5.74 8.87 10.98
N PRO A 42 4.49 8.37 10.96
CA PRO A 42 3.40 9.04 10.27
C PRO A 42 3.07 10.40 10.88
N GLU A 43 2.53 11.31 10.06
CA GLU A 43 2.03 12.61 10.52
C GLU A 43 0.66 12.48 11.21
N GLU A 44 -0.19 11.59 10.69
CA GLU A 44 -1.48 11.26 11.31
C GLU A 44 -1.36 10.11 12.30
N ARG A 45 -2.27 10.08 13.27
CA ARG A 45 -2.29 9.03 14.30
C ARG A 45 -2.50 7.63 13.74
N GLN A 46 -3.18 7.51 12.59
CA GLN A 46 -3.63 6.22 12.07
C GLN A 46 -3.83 6.28 10.56
N TYR A 47 -3.34 5.25 9.87
CA TYR A 47 -3.49 5.04 8.44
C TYR A 47 -4.09 3.66 8.20
N PHE A 48 -5.05 3.58 7.28
CA PHE A 48 -5.69 2.33 6.90
C PHE A 48 -5.19 1.86 5.53
N ALA A 49 -5.04 0.55 5.38
CA ALA A 49 -4.72 -0.14 4.13
C ALA A 49 -5.73 -1.25 3.85
N THR A 50 -6.02 -1.49 2.57
CA THR A 50 -6.90 -2.58 2.13
C THR A 50 -6.26 -3.32 0.96
N ASN A 51 -6.30 -4.65 1.03
CA ASN A 51 -5.72 -5.55 0.04
C ASN A 51 -6.84 -6.15 -0.83
N LEU A 52 -7.08 -5.59 -2.02
CA LEU A 52 -8.19 -5.93 -2.93
C LEU A 52 -7.80 -7.00 -3.95
N PHE A 53 -7.60 -8.21 -3.44
CA PHE A 53 -7.27 -9.36 -4.29
C PHE A 53 -8.56 -10.02 -4.84
N PHE A 54 -8.79 -9.86 -6.15
CA PHE A 54 -9.86 -10.55 -6.90
C PHE A 54 -9.42 -11.92 -7.44
N GLU A 55 -8.12 -12.21 -7.37
CA GLU A 55 -7.52 -13.49 -7.75
C GLU A 55 -6.66 -14.01 -6.59
N ASN A 56 -6.59 -15.34 -6.47
CA ASN A 56 -5.84 -15.98 -5.39
C ASN A 56 -4.34 -15.69 -5.49
N SER A 57 -3.78 -14.98 -4.50
CA SER A 57 -2.35 -14.64 -4.46
C SER A 57 -1.78 -14.61 -3.04
N THR A 58 -1.52 -15.79 -2.47
CA THR A 58 -1.09 -15.94 -1.06
C THR A 58 0.21 -15.20 -0.75
N ARG A 59 1.22 -15.30 -1.63
CA ARG A 59 2.54 -14.68 -1.39
C ARG A 59 2.45 -13.16 -1.40
N THR A 60 1.76 -12.59 -2.39
CA THR A 60 1.62 -11.14 -2.52
C THR A 60 0.78 -10.58 -1.38
N HIS A 61 -0.40 -11.15 -1.13
CA HIS A 61 -1.27 -10.75 -0.03
C HIS A 61 -0.55 -10.75 1.31
N LYS A 62 0.11 -11.86 1.68
CA LYS A 62 0.80 -11.94 2.97
C LYS A 62 2.00 -10.99 3.06
N SER A 63 2.68 -10.72 1.95
CA SER A 63 3.80 -9.78 1.95
C SER A 63 3.37 -8.34 2.23
N PHE A 64 2.27 -7.89 1.64
CA PHE A 64 1.69 -6.56 1.90
C PHE A 64 1.15 -6.48 3.32
N GLU A 65 0.34 -7.46 3.76
CA GLU A 65 -0.24 -7.48 5.10
C GLU A 65 0.85 -7.41 6.20
N VAL A 66 1.97 -8.11 6.02
CA VAL A 66 3.11 -8.05 6.95
C VAL A 66 3.81 -6.69 6.90
N ALA A 67 4.00 -6.10 5.71
CA ALA A 67 4.63 -4.81 5.56
C ALA A 67 3.80 -3.69 6.21
N GLU A 68 2.49 -3.68 5.96
CA GLU A 68 1.53 -2.74 6.54
C GLU A 68 1.54 -2.80 8.07
N LYS A 69 1.46 -4.00 8.64
CA LYS A 69 1.53 -4.22 10.09
C LYS A 69 2.86 -3.73 10.68
N LYS A 70 3.99 -3.96 10.00
CA LYS A 70 5.32 -3.47 10.44
C LYS A 70 5.42 -1.95 10.40
N LEU A 71 4.72 -1.30 9.48
CA LEU A 71 4.63 0.15 9.39
C LEU A 71 3.60 0.73 10.37
N GLY A 72 2.78 -0.10 11.02
CA GLY A 72 1.76 0.34 11.97
C GLY A 72 0.46 0.80 11.30
N LEU A 73 0.19 0.35 10.07
CA LEU A 73 -1.09 0.57 9.41
C LEU A 73 -2.14 -0.41 9.97
N GLU A 74 -3.38 0.05 10.00
CA GLU A 74 -4.53 -0.82 10.25
C GLU A 74 -5.00 -1.43 8.93
N VAL A 75 -4.98 -2.76 8.86
CA VAL A 75 -5.35 -3.50 7.65
C VAL A 75 -6.83 -3.85 7.75
N ILE A 76 -7.62 -3.32 6.81
CA ILE A 76 -9.03 -3.66 6.65
C ILE A 76 -9.08 -4.91 5.78
N GLU A 77 -9.59 -6.01 6.34
CA GLU A 77 -9.74 -7.26 5.60
C GLU A 77 -10.83 -7.13 4.53
N PHE A 78 -10.47 -7.52 3.31
CA PHE A 78 -11.42 -7.61 2.20
C PHE A 78 -11.37 -9.03 1.62
N GLU A 79 -12.53 -9.66 1.53
CA GLU A 79 -12.68 -10.97 0.91
C GLU A 79 -13.64 -10.84 -0.28
N ALA A 80 -13.10 -10.88 -1.50
CA ALA A 80 -13.89 -10.70 -2.71
C ALA A 80 -15.08 -11.67 -2.77
N SER A 81 -14.87 -12.94 -2.38
CA SER A 81 -15.87 -14.01 -2.32
C SER A 81 -17.08 -13.70 -1.43
N ARG A 82 -16.91 -12.85 -0.40
CA ARG A 82 -17.95 -12.43 0.54
C ARG A 82 -18.44 -11.01 0.29
N SER A 83 -17.81 -10.29 -0.64
CA SER A 83 -18.15 -8.90 -0.96
C SER A 83 -19.40 -8.79 -1.84
N SER A 84 -20.03 -7.61 -1.78
CA SER A 84 -21.19 -7.25 -2.59
C SER A 84 -20.90 -7.18 -4.10
N VAL A 85 -19.64 -7.30 -4.53
CA VAL A 85 -19.25 -7.48 -5.95
C VAL A 85 -19.98 -8.68 -6.55
N HIS A 86 -20.19 -9.75 -5.78
CA HIS A 86 -20.96 -10.93 -6.23
C HIS A 86 -22.47 -10.67 -6.34
N LYS A 87 -22.96 -9.57 -5.76
CA LYS A 87 -24.37 -9.14 -5.81
C LYS A 87 -24.64 -8.08 -6.90
N GLY A 88 -23.67 -7.85 -7.79
CA GLY A 88 -23.81 -6.90 -8.91
C GLY A 88 -23.35 -5.48 -8.59
N GLU A 89 -22.67 -5.26 -7.46
CA GLU A 89 -21.97 -4.01 -7.19
C GLU A 89 -20.78 -3.86 -8.13
N THR A 90 -20.57 -2.66 -8.67
CA THR A 90 -19.43 -2.42 -9.55
C THR A 90 -18.13 -2.35 -8.74
N LEU A 91 -17.00 -2.71 -9.36
CA LEU A 91 -15.68 -2.52 -8.76
C LEU A 91 -15.46 -1.06 -8.31
N TYR A 92 -16.03 -0.11 -9.05
CA TYR A 92 -15.99 1.31 -8.72
C TYR A 92 -16.69 1.60 -7.39
N ASP A 93 -17.89 1.07 -7.16
CA ASP A 93 -18.65 1.28 -5.93
C ASP A 93 -17.93 0.64 -4.72
N THR A 94 -17.32 -0.54 -4.91
CA THR A 94 -16.50 -1.18 -3.87
C THR A 94 -15.29 -0.32 -3.51
N VAL A 95 -14.54 0.19 -4.49
CA VAL A 95 -13.40 1.09 -4.26
C VAL A 95 -13.83 2.39 -3.60
N LEU A 96 -14.97 2.96 -4.01
CA LEU A 96 -15.52 4.18 -3.43
C LEU A 96 -15.87 4.00 -1.95
N THR A 97 -16.48 2.86 -1.62
CA THR A 97 -16.82 2.48 -0.24
C THR A 97 -15.57 2.44 0.64
N ILE A 98 -14.49 1.81 0.17
CA ILE A 98 -13.25 1.69 0.93
C ILE A 98 -12.51 3.03 1.05
N GLN A 99 -12.51 3.86 0.00
CA GLN A 99 -11.92 5.19 0.07
C GLN A 99 -12.62 6.08 1.11
N TYR A 100 -13.93 5.90 1.32
CA TYR A 100 -14.68 6.65 2.33
C TYR A 100 -14.22 6.35 3.76
N GLU A 101 -13.64 5.17 4.01
CA GLU A 101 -13.12 4.74 5.32
C GLU A 101 -11.74 5.35 5.65
N ARG A 102 -11.30 6.39 4.94
CA ARG A 102 -9.96 7.01 5.06
C ARG A 102 -8.81 6.03 4.77
N CYS A 103 -9.09 5.01 3.95
CA CYS A 103 -8.06 4.13 3.42
C CYS A 103 -7.10 4.92 2.51
N ARG A 104 -5.80 4.88 2.83
CA ARG A 104 -4.76 5.62 2.10
C ARG A 104 -3.90 4.74 1.22
N GLN A 105 -4.07 3.42 1.30
CA GLN A 105 -3.38 2.45 0.47
C GLN A 105 -4.35 1.38 0.01
N LEU A 106 -4.42 1.18 -1.31
CA LEU A 106 -5.10 0.06 -1.93
C LEU A 106 -4.06 -0.78 -2.68
N VAL A 107 -4.12 -2.10 -2.50
CA VAL A 107 -3.30 -3.08 -3.23
C VAL A 107 -4.20 -3.87 -4.15
#